data_AF-A0A1Q8SPI8-F1
#
_entry.id   AF-A0A1Q8SPI8-F1
#
_cell.length_a   1.000
_cell.length_b   1.000
_cell.length_c   1.000
_cell.angle_alpha   90.00
_cell.angle_beta   90.00
_cell.angle_gamma   90.00
#
_symmetry.space_group_name_H-M   'P 1'
#
loop_
_entity.id
_entity.type
_entity.pdbx_description
1 polymer ?
#
loop_
_entity_poly.entity_id
_entity_poly.type
_entity_poly.pdbx_seq_one_letter_code
_entity_poly.pdbx_strand_id
1 'polypeptide(L)'
;MSFLAHYHDEKSKGNFLRLVFIRPDEIGVSKPVVLETHLDSEILSSVAKLNLEQMDGLCNSSEVEDSHYRERIGIFGNTLVEFVGQQVEPREAFALLVKNWRKFFESYQRNLAVYLSGFAFHKAKREVAQAEIDVSSKLSKIVGDISGKLLSIPVSLAAIVAIPRSDNVIIGALVVIGLLLGGFIVSHVIRNQSSQLARVVHSKEMIFSSIEGRKDVYPEDLVADIDQIKAALDEDVERLKSLLVIFSWLCWLPFTVAMLVHLYFCFAWFC
;
A
#
# COMPACT_ATOMS: atom_id res chain seq x y z
N MET A 1 -2.31 -33.05 -15.99
CA MET A 1 -3.76 -32.86 -15.77
C MET A 1 -4.28 -33.50 -14.47
N SER A 2 -3.80 -34.67 -14.02
CA SER A 2 -4.24 -35.25 -12.73
C SER A 2 -3.96 -34.32 -11.53
N PHE A 3 -2.82 -33.63 -11.56
CA PHE A 3 -2.41 -32.64 -10.56
C PHE A 3 -3.29 -31.37 -10.50
N LEU A 4 -4.07 -31.10 -11.55
CA LEU A 4 -4.93 -29.91 -11.68
C LEU A 4 -6.40 -30.20 -11.31
N ALA A 5 -6.76 -31.48 -11.15
CA ALA A 5 -8.12 -31.90 -10.83
C ALA A 5 -8.36 -31.88 -9.31
N HIS A 6 -9.58 -31.53 -8.90
CA HIS A 6 -9.97 -31.54 -7.48
C HIS A 6 -10.11 -32.96 -6.93
N TYR A 7 -10.42 -33.93 -7.81
CA TYR A 7 -10.45 -35.36 -7.51
C TYR A 7 -9.95 -36.16 -8.72
N HIS A 8 -9.12 -37.17 -8.48
CA HIS A 8 -8.74 -38.16 -9.48
C HIS A 8 -8.89 -39.56 -8.86
N ASP A 9 -9.72 -40.41 -9.48
CA ASP A 9 -9.91 -41.78 -9.02
C ASP A 9 -9.12 -42.73 -9.95
N GLU A 10 -8.09 -43.38 -9.40
CA GLU A 10 -7.33 -44.44 -10.07
C GLU A 10 -8.01 -45.81 -9.98
N LYS A 11 -9.13 -45.95 -9.24
CA LYS A 11 -9.72 -47.25 -8.86
C LYS A 11 -11.12 -47.52 -9.41
N SER A 12 -11.45 -47.05 -10.60
CA SER A 12 -12.56 -47.65 -11.36
C SER A 12 -12.02 -48.76 -12.26
N LYS A 13 -12.71 -49.88 -12.36
CA LYS A 13 -12.31 -51.10 -13.10
C LYS A 13 -12.22 -50.93 -14.64
N GLY A 14 -11.99 -49.72 -15.15
CA GLY A 14 -11.89 -49.36 -16.56
C GLY A 14 -10.53 -48.71 -16.89
N ASN A 15 -10.08 -48.90 -18.12
CA ASN A 15 -8.73 -48.54 -18.62
C ASN A 15 -8.55 -47.02 -18.88
N PHE A 16 -9.17 -46.15 -18.07
CA PHE A 16 -9.21 -44.69 -18.27
C PHE A 16 -9.16 -43.92 -16.95
N LEU A 17 -8.58 -42.72 -16.96
CA LEU A 17 -8.54 -41.82 -15.82
C LEU A 17 -9.81 -40.97 -15.78
N ARG A 18 -10.42 -40.83 -14.60
CA ARG A 18 -11.55 -39.92 -14.38
C ARG A 18 -11.06 -38.69 -13.60
N LEU A 19 -11.14 -37.53 -14.23
CA LEU A 19 -10.73 -36.24 -13.64
C LEU A 19 -11.97 -35.41 -13.32
N VAL A 20 -12.07 -34.93 -12.08
CA VAL A 20 -13.21 -34.12 -11.63
C VAL A 20 -12.77 -32.69 -11.36
N PHE A 21 -13.43 -31.75 -12.00
CA PHE A 21 -13.25 -30.32 -11.81
C PHE A 21 -14.51 -29.73 -11.20
N ILE A 22 -14.35 -29.10 -10.04
CA ILE A 22 -15.43 -28.46 -9.30
C ILE A 22 -15.27 -26.96 -9.49
N ARG A 23 -16.37 -26.29 -9.83
CA ARG A 23 -16.46 -24.83 -9.79
C ARG A 23 -16.73 -24.44 -8.32
N PRO A 24 -15.85 -23.69 -7.64
CA PRO A 24 -16.16 -23.18 -6.32
C PRO A 24 -17.23 -22.10 -6.48
N ASP A 25 -18.50 -22.42 -6.23
CA ASP A 25 -19.55 -21.41 -6.17
C ASP A 25 -19.68 -20.87 -4.75
N GLU A 26 -19.66 -19.54 -4.65
CA GLU A 26 -20.32 -18.81 -3.57
C GLU A 26 -21.83 -19.07 -3.70
N ILE A 27 -22.37 -19.91 -2.81
CA ILE A 27 -23.82 -20.09 -2.59
C ILE A 27 -24.56 -20.73 -3.78
N GLY A 28 -24.25 -21.99 -4.09
CA GLY A 28 -25.07 -22.81 -4.98
C GLY A 28 -24.37 -24.09 -5.44
N VAL A 29 -25.09 -25.21 -5.53
CA VAL A 29 -24.51 -26.51 -5.93
C VAL A 29 -24.23 -26.50 -7.44
N SER A 30 -23.04 -26.04 -7.85
CA SER A 30 -22.57 -26.24 -9.24
C SER A 30 -22.30 -27.73 -9.48
N LYS A 31 -22.87 -28.29 -10.56
CA LYS A 31 -22.56 -29.66 -10.99
C LYS A 31 -21.08 -29.76 -11.41
N PRO A 32 -20.31 -30.74 -10.92
CA PRO A 32 -18.91 -30.91 -11.29
C PRO A 32 -18.79 -31.36 -12.75
N VAL A 33 -17.75 -30.90 -13.45
CA VAL A 33 -17.39 -31.43 -14.78
C VAL A 33 -16.47 -32.63 -14.58
N VAL A 34 -16.86 -33.74 -15.19
CA VAL A 34 -16.12 -35.01 -15.15
C VAL A 34 -15.54 -35.26 -16.53
N LEU A 35 -14.23 -35.46 -16.62
CA LEU A 35 -13.55 -35.88 -17.84
C LEU A 35 -13.18 -37.36 -17.72
N GLU A 36 -13.53 -38.16 -18.72
CA GLU A 36 -13.06 -39.54 -18.86
C GLU A 36 -12.04 -39.61 -20.00
N THR A 37 -10.78 -39.92 -19.65
CA THR A 37 -9.65 -39.85 -20.59
C THR A 37 -9.58 -41.08 -21.52
N HIS A 38 -10.65 -41.38 -22.22
CA HIS A 38 -10.65 -42.45 -23.22
C HIS A 38 -9.72 -42.07 -24.39
N LEU A 39 -8.73 -42.91 -24.66
CA LEU A 39 -7.83 -42.76 -25.80
C LEU A 39 -8.30 -43.65 -26.94
N ASP A 40 -8.75 -43.03 -28.03
CA ASP A 40 -8.97 -43.70 -29.31
C ASP A 40 -8.00 -43.17 -30.38
N SER A 41 -7.96 -43.82 -31.54
CA SER A 41 -7.02 -43.48 -32.62
C SER A 41 -7.20 -42.05 -33.15
N GLU A 42 -8.41 -41.50 -33.07
CA GLU A 42 -8.73 -40.14 -33.49
C GLU A 42 -8.18 -39.11 -32.48
N ILE A 43 -8.37 -39.36 -31.18
CA ILE A 43 -7.82 -38.55 -30.09
C ILE A 43 -6.29 -38.59 -30.10
N LEU A 44 -5.66 -39.76 -30.30
CA LEU A 44 -4.19 -39.89 -30.38
C LEU A 44 -3.59 -38.99 -31.47
N SER A 45 -4.23 -38.94 -32.64
CA SER A 45 -3.77 -38.09 -33.75
C SER A 45 -3.90 -36.58 -33.45
N SER A 46 -4.82 -36.22 -32.56
CA SER A 46 -5.04 -34.85 -32.11
C SER A 46 -4.09 -34.47 -30.97
N VAL A 47 -3.77 -35.40 -30.07
CA VAL A 47 -2.81 -35.22 -28.97
C VAL A 47 -1.41 -34.91 -29.50
N ALA A 48 -0.98 -35.57 -30.57
CA ALA A 48 0.32 -35.33 -31.21
C ALA A 48 0.51 -33.88 -31.74
N LYS A 49 -0.58 -33.12 -31.88
CA LYS A 49 -0.59 -31.73 -32.35
C LYS A 49 -0.72 -30.72 -31.20
N LEU A 50 -0.86 -31.17 -29.96
CA LEU A 50 -0.95 -30.30 -28.80
C LEU A 50 0.42 -29.72 -28.48
N ASN A 51 0.52 -28.39 -28.43
CA ASN A 51 1.65 -27.75 -27.79
C ASN A 51 1.36 -27.67 -26.28
N LEU A 52 2.07 -28.50 -25.50
CA LEU A 52 1.94 -28.60 -24.04
C LEU A 52 3.00 -27.79 -23.29
N GLU A 53 4.00 -27.21 -23.96
CA GLU A 53 5.06 -26.41 -23.32
C GLU A 53 4.46 -25.24 -22.51
N GLN A 54 3.34 -24.71 -22.97
CA GLN A 54 2.63 -23.61 -22.31
C GLN A 54 1.94 -24.01 -20.99
N MET A 55 1.83 -25.32 -20.70
CA MET A 55 1.31 -25.86 -19.45
C MET A 55 2.39 -26.24 -18.42
N ASP A 56 3.68 -26.28 -18.81
CA ASP A 56 4.74 -26.71 -17.90
C ASP A 56 4.82 -25.80 -16.66
N GLY A 57 4.62 -24.49 -16.85
CA GLY A 57 4.60 -23.51 -15.76
C GLY A 57 3.41 -23.63 -14.80
N LEU A 58 2.39 -24.43 -15.13
CA LEU A 58 1.24 -24.74 -14.27
C LEU A 58 1.40 -26.10 -13.57
N CYS A 59 1.98 -27.08 -14.27
CA CYS A 59 2.16 -28.43 -13.75
C CYS A 59 3.41 -28.59 -12.88
N ASN A 60 4.42 -27.72 -13.06
CA ASN A 60 5.71 -27.82 -12.36
C ASN A 60 5.88 -26.75 -11.26
N SER A 61 4.94 -25.82 -11.10
CA SER A 61 4.94 -24.83 -10.03
C SER A 61 4.26 -25.37 -8.77
N SER A 62 4.64 -24.88 -7.59
CA SER A 62 4.00 -25.20 -6.32
C SER A 62 3.52 -23.95 -5.56
N GLU A 63 2.65 -24.10 -4.56
CA GLU A 63 2.22 -22.98 -3.68
C GLU A 63 3.39 -22.24 -3.00
N VAL A 64 4.54 -22.90 -2.85
CA VAL A 64 5.75 -22.33 -2.24
C VAL A 64 6.47 -21.38 -3.21
N GLU A 65 6.36 -21.61 -4.51
CA GLU A 65 7.09 -20.87 -5.55
C GLU A 65 6.21 -19.83 -6.26
N ASP A 66 4.89 -20.04 -6.31
CA ASP A 66 3.93 -19.13 -6.94
C ASP A 66 2.79 -18.78 -5.97
N SER A 67 2.77 -17.52 -5.52
CA SER A 67 1.74 -17.00 -4.60
C SER A 67 0.32 -17.00 -5.18
N HIS A 68 0.18 -17.19 -6.48
CA HIS A 68 -1.10 -17.26 -7.19
C HIS A 68 -1.40 -18.67 -7.71
N TYR A 69 -0.63 -19.69 -7.30
CA TYR A 69 -0.77 -21.06 -7.79
C TYR A 69 -2.20 -21.60 -7.64
N ARG A 70 -2.82 -21.40 -6.46
CA ARG A 70 -4.18 -21.88 -6.19
C ARG A 70 -5.20 -21.21 -7.09
N GLU A 71 -5.07 -19.92 -7.32
CA GLU A 71 -5.96 -19.15 -8.18
C GLU A 71 -5.75 -19.49 -9.65
N ARG A 72 -4.52 -19.77 -10.09
CA ARG A 72 -4.24 -20.27 -11.44
C ARG A 72 -4.92 -21.62 -11.70
N ILE A 73 -4.91 -22.52 -10.72
CA ILE A 73 -5.64 -23.80 -10.78
C ILE A 73 -7.16 -23.55 -10.80
N GLY A 74 -7.65 -22.68 -9.92
CA GLY A 74 -9.07 -22.34 -9.85
C GLY A 74 -9.60 -21.77 -11.17
N ILE A 75 -8.87 -20.82 -11.77
CA ILE A 75 -9.21 -20.21 -13.06
C ILE A 75 -9.14 -21.26 -14.18
N PHE A 76 -8.19 -22.19 -14.14
CA PHE A 76 -8.11 -23.29 -15.09
C PHE A 76 -9.35 -24.19 -15.00
N GLY A 77 -9.73 -24.59 -13.78
CA GLY A 77 -10.93 -25.38 -13.52
C GLY A 77 -12.21 -24.67 -13.96
N ASN A 78 -12.37 -23.39 -13.63
CA ASN A 78 -13.54 -22.59 -14.03
C ASN A 78 -13.62 -22.43 -15.54
N THR A 79 -12.50 -22.12 -16.19
CA THR A 79 -12.44 -22.01 -17.66
C THR A 79 -12.80 -23.34 -18.30
N LEU A 80 -12.38 -24.47 -17.72
CA LEU A 80 -12.69 -25.80 -18.24
C LEU A 80 -14.19 -26.12 -18.12
N VAL A 81 -14.80 -25.77 -16.98
CA VAL A 81 -16.25 -25.93 -16.78
C VAL A 81 -17.04 -25.09 -17.78
N GLU A 82 -16.62 -23.85 -18.01
CA GLU A 82 -17.24 -22.95 -18.99
C GLU A 82 -17.05 -23.41 -20.43
N PHE A 83 -15.87 -23.95 -20.75
CA PHE A 83 -15.54 -24.38 -22.11
C PHE A 83 -16.26 -25.66 -22.54
N VAL A 84 -16.37 -26.63 -21.63
CA VAL A 84 -17.05 -27.91 -21.89
C VAL A 84 -18.57 -27.75 -21.76
N GLY A 85 -19.04 -26.93 -20.82
CA GLY A 85 -20.46 -26.78 -20.51
C GLY A 85 -21.02 -27.93 -19.65
N GLN A 86 -22.19 -27.71 -19.05
CA GLN A 86 -22.75 -28.61 -18.01
C GLN A 86 -23.51 -29.85 -18.55
N GLN A 87 -23.65 -30.02 -19.88
CA GLN A 87 -24.52 -31.04 -20.48
C GLN A 87 -23.80 -32.01 -21.44
N VAL A 88 -22.47 -31.99 -21.46
CA VAL A 88 -21.68 -32.88 -22.33
C VAL A 88 -21.33 -34.15 -21.56
N GLU A 89 -21.52 -35.32 -22.18
CA GLU A 89 -21.13 -36.60 -21.61
C GLU A 89 -19.61 -36.64 -21.32
N PRO A 90 -19.15 -37.27 -20.23
CA PRO A 90 -17.75 -37.18 -19.77
C PRO A 90 -16.68 -37.57 -20.80
N ARG A 91 -17.00 -38.52 -21.68
CA ARG A 91 -16.12 -38.96 -22.78
C ARG A 91 -16.07 -37.93 -23.91
N GLU A 92 -17.22 -37.35 -24.26
CA GLU A 92 -17.32 -36.31 -25.29
C GLU A 92 -16.66 -35.02 -24.81
N ALA A 93 -16.74 -34.72 -23.52
CA ALA A 93 -16.09 -33.58 -22.89
C ALA A 93 -14.56 -33.61 -23.05
N PHE A 94 -13.94 -34.78 -22.83
CA PHE A 94 -12.50 -34.95 -23.04
C PHE A 94 -12.11 -34.81 -24.52
N ALA A 95 -12.87 -35.43 -25.42
CA ALA A 95 -12.64 -35.31 -26.86
C ALA A 95 -12.78 -33.86 -27.35
N LEU A 96 -13.77 -33.13 -26.86
CA LEU A 96 -14.00 -31.71 -27.16
C LEU A 96 -12.82 -30.83 -26.72
N LEU A 97 -12.33 -31.04 -25.49
CA LEU A 97 -11.18 -30.33 -24.93
C LEU A 97 -9.91 -30.58 -25.77
N VAL A 98 -9.60 -31.84 -26.07
CA VAL A 98 -8.40 -32.19 -26.85
C VAL A 98 -8.47 -31.63 -28.27
N LYS A 99 -9.62 -31.76 -28.95
CA LYS A 99 -9.80 -31.25 -30.32
C LYS A 99 -9.72 -29.72 -30.41
N ASN A 100 -10.13 -29.02 -29.35
CA ASN A 100 -10.17 -27.55 -29.33
C ASN A 100 -9.18 -26.93 -28.33
N TRP A 101 -8.11 -27.65 -27.99
CA TRP A 101 -7.17 -27.28 -26.94
C TRP A 101 -6.65 -25.85 -27.03
N ARG A 102 -6.24 -25.41 -28.22
CA ARG A 102 -5.76 -24.04 -28.45
C ARG A 102 -6.79 -22.98 -28.03
N LYS A 103 -8.07 -23.18 -28.40
CA LYS A 103 -9.14 -22.24 -28.05
C LYS A 103 -9.41 -22.21 -26.55
N PHE A 104 -9.41 -23.38 -25.92
CA PHE A 104 -9.53 -23.49 -24.46
C PHE A 104 -8.40 -22.72 -23.77
N PHE A 105 -7.16 -22.96 -24.18
CA PHE A 105 -5.98 -22.36 -23.55
C PHE A 105 -5.92 -20.85 -23.75
N GLU A 106 -6.30 -20.33 -24.94
CA GLU A 106 -6.49 -18.89 -25.16
C GLU A 106 -7.55 -18.31 -24.22
N SER A 107 -8.64 -19.04 -23.94
CA SER A 107 -9.66 -18.60 -22.98
C SER A 107 -9.13 -18.56 -21.55
N TYR A 108 -8.35 -19.58 -21.18
CA TYR A 108 -7.69 -19.64 -19.87
C TYR A 108 -6.74 -18.45 -19.68
N GLN A 109 -5.89 -18.16 -20.68
CA GLN A 109 -4.98 -17.02 -20.61
C GLN A 109 -5.71 -15.69 -20.48
N ARG A 110 -6.82 -15.49 -21.21
CA ARG A 110 -7.65 -14.28 -21.07
C ARG A 110 -8.23 -14.16 -19.67
N ASN A 111 -8.84 -15.23 -19.15
CA ASN A 111 -9.43 -15.23 -17.82
C ASN A 111 -8.37 -14.98 -16.73
N LEU A 112 -7.18 -15.57 -16.88
CA LEU A 112 -6.06 -15.33 -15.99
C LEU A 112 -5.56 -13.88 -16.07
N ALA A 113 -5.44 -13.31 -17.27
CA ALA A 113 -5.04 -11.91 -17.45
C ALA A 113 -6.03 -10.93 -16.79
N VAL A 114 -7.34 -11.18 -16.93
CA VAL A 114 -8.38 -10.39 -16.25
C VAL A 114 -8.24 -10.48 -14.73
N TYR A 115 -8.07 -11.69 -14.19
CA TYR A 115 -7.87 -11.88 -12.75
C TYR A 115 -6.62 -11.15 -12.25
N LEU A 116 -5.48 -11.30 -12.94
CA LEU A 116 -4.23 -10.66 -12.55
C LEU A 116 -4.31 -9.13 -12.63
N SER A 117 -5.03 -8.60 -13.63
CA SER A 117 -5.32 -7.16 -13.74
C SER A 117 -6.16 -6.67 -12.56
N GLY A 118 -7.25 -7.36 -12.22
CA GLY A 118 -8.07 -7.03 -11.05
C GLY A 118 -7.31 -7.13 -9.74
N PHE A 119 -6.46 -8.16 -9.59
CA PHE A 119 -5.60 -8.31 -8.41
C PHE A 119 -4.58 -7.16 -8.30
N ALA A 120 -3.93 -6.80 -9.40
CA ALA A 120 -2.99 -5.67 -9.44
C ALA A 120 -3.67 -4.35 -9.08
N PHE A 121 -4.90 -4.14 -9.55
CA PHE A 121 -5.74 -3.00 -9.20
C PHE A 121 -6.07 -2.96 -7.71
N HIS A 122 -6.60 -4.05 -7.14
CA HIS A 122 -6.93 -4.12 -5.71
C HIS A 122 -5.69 -3.95 -4.82
N LYS A 123 -4.56 -4.52 -5.24
CA LYS A 123 -3.27 -4.35 -4.57
C LYS A 123 -2.83 -2.89 -4.58
N ALA A 124 -2.87 -2.23 -5.74
CA ALA A 124 -2.53 -0.81 -5.86
C ALA A 124 -3.44 0.06 -4.99
N LYS A 125 -4.75 -0.14 -5.04
CA LYS A 125 -5.71 0.57 -4.19
C LYS A 125 -5.38 0.43 -2.69
N ARG A 126 -5.04 -0.78 -2.24
CA ARG A 126 -4.65 -1.04 -0.84
C ARG A 126 -3.33 -0.36 -0.49
N GLU A 127 -2.34 -0.41 -1.38
CA GLU A 127 -1.03 0.23 -1.19
C GLU A 127 -1.18 1.75 -1.06
N VAL A 128 -2.00 2.38 -1.90
CA VAL A 128 -2.30 3.82 -1.84
C VAL A 128 -2.99 4.20 -0.54
N ALA A 129 -4.05 3.47 -0.16
CA ALA A 129 -4.78 3.73 1.08
C ALA A 129 -3.88 3.57 2.32
N GLN A 130 -3.01 2.56 2.33
CA GLN A 130 -2.05 2.39 3.42
C GLN A 130 -1.02 3.53 3.45
N ALA A 131 -0.53 3.96 2.28
CA ALA A 131 0.39 5.08 2.17
C ALA A 131 -0.21 6.39 2.69
N GLU A 132 -1.48 6.66 2.35
CA GLU A 132 -2.23 7.81 2.86
C GLU A 132 -2.29 7.81 4.39
N ILE A 133 -2.71 6.68 4.99
CA ILE A 133 -2.79 6.53 6.44
C ILE A 133 -1.42 6.72 7.09
N ASP A 134 -0.38 6.09 6.55
CA ASP A 134 0.97 6.11 7.12
C ASP A 134 1.59 7.51 7.03
N VAL A 135 1.46 8.19 5.90
CA VAL A 135 1.98 9.56 5.71
C VAL A 135 1.19 10.53 6.59
N SER A 136 -0.14 10.49 6.57
CA SER A 136 -1.00 11.36 7.40
C SER A 136 -0.72 11.20 8.89
N SER A 137 -0.53 9.95 9.35
CA SER A 137 -0.16 9.65 10.74
C SER A 137 1.19 10.25 11.11
N LYS A 138 2.20 10.15 10.23
CA LYS A 138 3.52 10.75 10.45
C LYS A 138 3.46 12.28 10.46
N LEU A 139 2.71 12.90 9.56
CA LEU A 139 2.49 14.36 9.56
C LEU A 139 1.81 14.81 10.86
N SER A 140 0.75 14.12 11.27
CA SER A 140 0.03 14.37 12.53
C SER A 140 0.94 14.24 13.76
N LYS A 141 1.85 13.24 13.75
CA LYS A 141 2.83 13.08 14.82
C LYS A 141 3.78 14.28 14.92
N ILE A 142 4.26 14.80 13.79
CA ILE A 142 5.12 16.00 13.78
C ILE A 142 4.36 17.20 14.36
N VAL A 143 3.09 17.38 14.00
CA VAL A 143 2.22 18.43 14.58
C VAL A 143 2.08 18.24 16.10
N GLY A 144 1.82 17.01 16.56
CA GLY A 144 1.70 16.68 17.98
C GLY A 144 2.98 16.98 18.77
N ASP A 145 4.13 16.60 18.22
CA ASP A 145 5.45 16.79 18.86
C ASP A 145 5.82 18.28 19.02
N ILE A 146 5.26 19.17 18.19
CA ILE A 146 5.51 20.62 18.25
C ILE A 146 4.45 21.33 19.08
N SER A 147 3.19 20.87 19.04
CA SER A 147 2.04 21.45 19.77
C SER A 147 2.33 21.64 21.26
N GLY A 148 2.93 20.65 21.92
CA GLY A 148 3.30 20.77 23.35
C GLY A 148 4.37 21.84 23.60
N LYS A 149 5.28 22.05 22.65
CA LYS A 149 6.37 23.03 22.77
C LYS A 149 5.90 24.45 22.48
N LEU A 150 4.84 24.62 21.71
CA LEU A 150 4.19 25.92 21.51
C LEU A 150 3.66 26.52 22.79
N LEU A 151 3.08 25.69 23.66
CA LEU A 151 2.58 26.15 24.96
C LEU A 151 3.71 26.69 25.85
N SER A 152 4.96 26.33 25.59
CA SER A 152 6.10 26.91 26.31
C SER A 152 6.31 28.39 25.97
N ILE A 153 5.91 28.88 24.78
CA ILE A 153 6.14 30.27 24.37
C ILE A 153 5.34 31.26 25.25
N PRO A 154 4.00 31.12 25.43
CA PRO A 154 3.25 31.98 26.36
C PRO A 154 3.76 31.89 27.80
N VAL A 155 4.13 30.70 28.27
CA VAL A 155 4.67 30.49 29.62
C VAL A 155 6.00 31.23 29.78
N SER A 156 6.88 31.15 28.78
CA SER A 156 8.14 31.89 28.74
C SER A 156 7.94 33.41 28.70
N LEU A 157 6.91 33.91 28.00
CA LEU A 157 6.56 35.34 28.02
C LEU A 157 6.09 35.78 29.42
N ALA A 158 5.32 34.95 30.13
CA ALA A 158 4.88 35.27 31.50
C ALA A 158 6.06 35.38 32.48
N ALA A 159 7.14 34.60 32.27
CA ALA A 159 8.34 34.66 33.09
C ALA A 159 9.05 36.02 33.05
N ILE A 160 8.85 36.82 32.00
CA ILE A 160 9.46 38.15 31.83
C ILE A 160 9.00 39.11 32.94
N VAL A 161 7.80 38.92 33.50
CA VAL A 161 7.27 39.75 34.59
C VAL A 161 8.13 39.66 35.86
N ALA A 162 8.97 38.64 36.02
CA ALA A 162 9.90 38.54 37.14
C ALA A 162 11.04 39.58 37.08
N ILE A 163 11.42 40.06 35.88
CA ILE A 163 12.53 41.00 35.69
C ILE A 163 12.28 42.35 36.40
N PRO A 164 11.15 43.06 36.15
CA PRO A 164 10.90 44.33 36.84
C PRO A 164 10.65 44.20 38.35
N ARG A 165 10.32 42.99 38.83
CA ARG A 165 10.07 42.70 40.25
C ARG A 165 11.32 42.32 41.02
N SER A 166 12.45 42.14 40.33
CA SER A 166 13.68 41.77 41.00
C SER A 166 14.39 43.00 41.54
N ASP A 167 14.75 42.98 42.82
CA ASP A 167 15.56 44.03 43.46
C ASP A 167 17.05 43.97 43.08
N ASN A 168 17.43 43.14 42.10
CA ASN A 168 18.82 42.92 41.71
C ASN A 168 18.94 42.59 40.22
N VAL A 169 19.79 43.34 39.51
CA VAL A 169 20.13 43.15 38.09
C VAL A 169 20.56 41.71 37.79
N ILE A 170 21.26 41.04 38.72
CA ILE A 170 21.71 39.64 38.56
C ILE A 170 20.52 38.68 38.39
N ILE A 171 19.42 38.89 39.11
CA ILE A 171 18.22 38.04 39.01
C ILE A 171 17.58 38.22 37.64
N GLY A 172 17.46 39.46 37.16
CA GLY A 172 16.99 39.74 35.79
C GLY A 172 17.86 39.08 34.72
N ALA A 173 19.19 39.13 34.88
CA ALA A 173 20.12 38.47 33.97
C ALA A 173 19.95 36.93 33.95
N LEU A 174 19.73 36.30 35.10
CA LEU A 174 19.44 34.86 35.18
C LEU A 174 18.15 34.47 34.44
N VAL A 175 17.10 35.30 34.51
CA VAL A 175 15.86 35.07 33.74
C VAL A 175 16.13 35.15 32.24
N VAL A 176 16.88 36.14 31.77
CA VAL A 176 17.23 36.28 30.35
C VAL A 176 18.05 35.09 29.86
N ILE A 177 19.02 34.61 30.64
CA ILE A 177 19.82 33.42 30.31
C ILE A 177 18.93 32.17 30.23
N GLY A 178 18.00 32.00 31.16
CA GLY A 178 17.05 30.88 31.13
C GLY A 178 16.19 30.88 29.86
N LEU A 179 15.68 32.05 29.46
CA LEU A 179 14.90 32.22 28.24
C LEU A 179 15.73 32.02 26.97
N LEU A 180 17.01 32.42 26.98
CA LEU A 180 17.95 32.15 25.90
C LEU A 180 18.17 30.65 25.70
N LEU A 181 18.43 29.92 26.79
CA LEU A 181 18.61 28.47 26.76
C LEU A 181 17.33 27.76 26.30
N GLY A 182 16.17 28.18 26.81
CA GLY A 182 14.87 27.67 26.37
C GLY A 182 14.63 27.86 24.87
N GLY A 183 14.89 29.07 24.35
CA GLY A 183 14.80 29.39 22.93
C GLY A 183 15.74 28.53 22.08
N PHE A 184 16.98 28.31 22.54
CA PHE A 184 17.95 27.46 21.85
C PHE A 184 17.49 25.99 21.74
N ILE A 185 16.94 25.44 22.83
CA ILE A 185 16.40 24.06 22.86
C ILE A 185 15.20 23.95 21.91
N VAL A 186 14.23 24.86 22.00
CA VAL A 186 13.03 24.83 21.15
C VAL A 186 13.41 25.00 19.68
N SER A 187 14.35 25.88 19.36
CA SER A 187 14.89 26.06 18.00
C SER A 187 15.50 24.78 17.44
N HIS A 188 16.31 24.06 18.24
CA HIS A 188 16.86 22.75 17.83
C HIS A 188 15.78 21.72 17.56
N VAL A 189 14.73 21.71 18.38
CA VAL A 189 13.60 20.80 18.14
C VAL A 189 12.92 21.13 16.82
N ILE A 190 12.61 22.40 16.55
CA ILE A 190 11.93 22.82 15.32
C ILE A 190 12.76 22.42 14.09
N ARG A 191 14.08 22.57 14.16
CA ARG A 191 15.00 22.10 13.11
C ARG A 191 14.95 20.58 12.94
N ASN A 192 14.96 19.83 14.04
CA ASN A 192 14.81 18.38 14.00
C ASN A 192 13.48 17.96 13.36
N GLN A 193 12.38 18.63 13.68
CA GLN A 193 11.08 18.36 13.11
C GLN A 193 10.99 18.72 11.62
N SER A 194 11.70 19.76 11.20
CA SER A 194 11.86 20.07 9.77
C SER A 194 12.59 18.95 9.02
N SER A 195 13.62 18.36 9.64
CA SER A 195 14.32 17.20 9.10
C SER A 195 13.44 15.94 9.06
N GLN A 196 12.61 15.72 10.08
CA GLN A 196 11.61 14.65 10.08
C GLN A 196 10.61 14.81 8.94
N LEU A 197 10.09 16.03 8.75
CA LEU A 197 9.18 16.34 7.66
C LEU A 197 9.82 16.03 6.30
N ALA A 198 11.07 16.43 6.08
CA ALA A 198 11.79 16.13 4.83
C ALA A 198 11.89 14.61 4.57
N ARG A 199 12.12 13.79 5.61
CA ARG A 199 12.10 12.32 5.49
C ARG A 199 10.73 11.78 5.13
N VAL A 200 9.67 12.32 5.73
CA VAL A 200 8.28 11.92 5.41
C VAL A 200 7.95 12.26 3.96
N VAL A 201 8.32 13.46 3.49
CA VAL A 201 8.15 13.88 2.10
C VAL A 201 8.90 12.96 1.14
N HIS A 202 10.14 12.61 1.46
CA HIS A 202 10.91 11.68 0.62
C HIS A 202 10.28 10.27 0.59
N SER A 203 9.82 9.77 1.74
CA SER A 203 9.10 8.49 1.83
C SER A 203 7.80 8.51 1.02
N LYS A 204 7.05 9.62 1.07
CA LYS A 204 5.85 9.83 0.25
C LYS A 204 6.20 9.69 -1.22
N GLU A 205 7.21 10.42 -1.68
CA GLU A 205 7.61 10.43 -3.10
C GLU A 205 8.04 9.04 -3.59
N MET A 206 8.82 8.30 -2.81
CA MET A 206 9.21 6.93 -3.18
C MET A 206 8.00 5.98 -3.33
N ILE A 207 7.00 6.10 -2.46
CA ILE A 207 5.82 5.23 -2.51
C ILE A 207 4.96 5.58 -3.73
N PHE A 208 4.64 6.86 -3.91
CA PHE A 208 3.76 7.30 -4.99
C PHE A 208 4.42 7.14 -6.38
N SER A 209 5.72 7.39 -6.52
CA SER A 209 6.42 7.16 -7.80
C SER A 209 6.41 5.68 -8.25
N SER A 210 6.51 4.74 -7.31
CA SER A 210 6.40 3.29 -7.59
C SER A 210 5.01 2.88 -8.09
N ILE A 211 3.96 3.55 -7.61
CA ILE A 211 2.58 3.33 -8.02
C ILE A 211 2.30 4.01 -9.37
N GLU A 212 2.84 5.22 -9.57
CA GLU A 212 2.70 6.00 -10.80
C GLU A 212 3.33 5.33 -12.02
N GLY A 213 4.39 4.55 -11.84
CA GLY A 213 5.04 3.80 -12.94
C GLY A 213 4.14 2.76 -13.63
N ARG A 214 2.93 2.51 -13.12
CA ARG A 214 1.93 1.56 -13.67
C ARG A 214 0.57 2.21 -13.97
N LYS A 215 0.51 3.56 -14.00
CA LYS A 215 -0.75 4.31 -14.20
C LYS A 215 -1.47 3.99 -15.51
N ASP A 216 -0.75 3.59 -16.55
CA ASP A 216 -1.26 3.28 -17.89
C ASP A 216 -2.17 2.03 -17.91
N VAL A 217 -2.07 1.16 -16.91
CA VAL A 217 -2.84 -0.09 -16.81
C VAL A 217 -3.99 0.04 -15.79
N TYR A 218 -4.06 1.14 -15.05
CA TYR A 218 -5.09 1.35 -14.04
C TYR A 218 -6.32 2.03 -14.64
N PRO A 219 -7.53 1.71 -14.14
CA PRO A 219 -8.73 2.41 -14.55
C PRO A 219 -8.72 3.86 -14.04
N GLU A 220 -9.44 4.73 -14.76
CA GLU A 220 -9.40 6.18 -14.55
C GLU A 220 -9.83 6.62 -13.15
N ASP A 221 -10.74 5.87 -12.51
CA ASP A 221 -11.22 6.12 -11.15
C ASP A 221 -10.08 6.02 -10.11
N LEU A 222 -9.26 4.97 -10.18
CA LEU A 222 -8.13 4.80 -9.27
C LEU A 222 -7.04 5.83 -9.52
N VAL A 223 -6.81 6.22 -10.79
CA VAL A 223 -5.86 7.29 -11.10
C VAL A 223 -6.32 8.60 -10.47
N ALA A 224 -7.61 8.93 -10.58
CA ALA A 224 -8.20 10.11 -9.95
C ALA A 224 -8.09 10.06 -8.42
N ASP A 225 -8.40 8.92 -7.79
CA ASP A 225 -8.25 8.72 -6.34
C ASP A 225 -6.80 8.94 -5.88
N ILE A 226 -5.82 8.40 -6.61
CA ILE A 226 -4.39 8.57 -6.32
C ILE A 226 -4.00 10.05 -6.37
N ASP A 227 -4.41 10.75 -7.42
CA ASP A 227 -4.06 12.16 -7.62
C ASP A 227 -4.71 13.05 -6.55
N GLN A 228 -5.95 12.75 -6.15
CA GLN A 228 -6.63 13.44 -5.06
C GLN A 228 -5.90 13.25 -3.73
N ILE A 229 -5.54 12.01 -3.38
CA ILE A 229 -4.80 11.70 -2.15
C ILE A 229 -3.44 12.40 -2.15
N LYS A 230 -2.71 12.35 -3.27
CA LYS A 230 -1.41 13.01 -3.40
C LYS A 230 -1.52 14.51 -3.17
N ALA A 231 -2.51 15.15 -3.78
CA ALA A 231 -2.76 16.58 -3.63
C ALA A 231 -3.12 16.96 -2.18
N ALA A 232 -3.97 16.18 -1.51
CA ALA A 232 -4.32 16.42 -0.11
C ALA A 232 -3.09 16.32 0.81
N LEU A 233 -2.25 15.29 0.62
CA LEU A 233 -1.01 15.13 1.37
C LEU A 233 0.00 16.25 1.10
N ASP A 234 0.07 16.75 -0.14
CA ASP A 234 0.92 17.89 -0.48
C ASP A 234 0.46 19.17 0.21
N GLU A 235 -0.86 19.40 0.29
CA GLU A 235 -1.40 20.52 1.03
C GLU A 235 -1.03 20.46 2.52
N ASP A 236 -1.14 19.28 3.14
CA ASP A 236 -0.75 19.09 4.55
C ASP A 236 0.74 19.28 4.78
N VAL A 237 1.59 18.85 3.84
CA VAL A 237 3.03 19.10 3.88
C VAL A 237 3.33 20.60 3.84
N GLU A 238 2.72 21.35 2.93
CA GLU A 238 2.95 22.80 2.81
C GLU A 238 2.43 23.58 4.01
N ARG A 239 1.28 23.20 4.56
CA ARG A 239 0.77 23.75 5.83
C ARG A 239 1.77 23.51 6.95
N LEU A 240 2.30 22.29 7.09
CA LEU A 240 3.24 21.95 8.15
C LEU A 240 4.61 22.65 7.99
N LYS A 241 5.12 22.77 6.76
CA LYS A 241 6.31 23.59 6.47
C LYS A 241 6.11 25.03 6.91
N SER A 242 4.97 25.63 6.56
CA SER A 242 4.64 27.00 6.93
C SER A 242 4.59 27.18 8.45
N LEU A 243 3.94 26.25 9.15
CA LEU A 243 3.88 26.24 10.62
C LEU A 243 5.28 26.16 11.25
N LEU A 244 6.14 25.26 10.78
CA LEU A 244 7.52 25.12 11.26
C LEU A 244 8.33 26.41 11.10
N VAL A 245 8.20 27.09 9.95
CA VAL A 245 8.87 28.37 9.69
C VAL A 245 8.37 29.43 10.65
N ILE A 246 7.06 29.58 10.82
CA ILE A 246 6.45 30.55 11.75
C ILE A 246 6.98 30.31 13.17
N PHE A 247 7.02 29.06 13.63
CA PHE A 247 7.48 28.74 14.98
C PHE A 247 8.98 28.94 15.16
N SER A 248 9.77 28.76 14.11
CA SER A 248 11.21 29.05 14.16
C SER A 248 11.49 30.53 14.45
N TRP A 249 10.60 31.44 14.04
CA TRP A 249 10.69 32.86 14.38
C TRP A 249 10.08 33.14 15.76
N LEU A 250 8.91 32.58 16.03
CA LEU A 250 8.16 32.83 17.26
C LEU A 250 8.91 32.39 18.53
N CYS A 251 9.73 31.34 18.45
CA CYS A 251 10.46 30.81 19.61
C CYS A 251 11.51 31.78 20.19
N TRP A 252 11.98 32.76 19.42
CA TRP A 252 12.96 33.75 19.88
C TRP A 252 12.32 34.98 20.54
N LEU A 253 11.00 35.19 20.36
CA LEU A 253 10.30 36.35 20.92
C LEU A 253 10.46 36.51 22.44
N PRO A 254 10.32 35.46 23.28
CA PRO A 254 10.45 35.61 24.72
C PRO A 254 11.84 36.12 25.12
N PHE A 255 12.90 35.62 24.50
CA PHE A 255 14.26 36.07 24.74
C PHE A 255 14.46 37.53 24.31
N THR A 256 14.01 37.91 23.10
CA THR A 256 14.20 39.28 22.60
C THR A 256 13.46 40.30 23.47
N VAL A 257 12.23 39.98 23.90
CA VAL A 257 11.46 40.87 24.77
C VAL A 257 12.10 40.96 26.15
N ALA A 258 12.53 39.83 26.74
CA ALA A 258 13.21 39.81 28.03
C ALA A 258 14.49 40.64 28.03
N MET A 259 15.29 40.53 26.97
CA MET A 259 16.52 41.29 26.79
C MET A 259 16.24 42.80 26.75
N LEU A 260 15.24 43.24 25.99
CA LEU A 260 14.86 44.66 25.92
C LEU A 260 14.39 45.21 27.26
N VAL A 261 13.54 44.46 27.97
CA VAL A 261 13.06 44.85 29.32
C VAL A 261 14.23 44.94 30.30
N HIS A 262 15.13 43.97 30.29
CA HIS A 262 16.29 43.97 31.18
C HIS A 262 17.22 45.16 30.92
N LEU A 263 17.50 45.48 29.65
CA LEU A 263 18.32 46.63 29.27
C LEU A 263 17.71 47.96 29.71
N TYR A 264 16.39 48.12 29.56
CA TYR A 264 15.67 49.31 30.02
C TYR A 264 15.81 49.52 31.54
N PHE A 265 15.59 48.47 32.33
CA PHE A 265 15.70 48.55 33.79
C PHE A 265 17.15 48.70 34.26
N CYS A 266 18.11 48.09 33.57
CA CYS A 266 19.52 48.28 33.85
C CYS A 266 19.91 49.76 33.67
N PHE A 267 19.52 50.37 32.55
CA PHE A 267 19.77 51.79 32.30
C PHE A 267 19.12 52.70 33.35
N ALA A 268 17.88 52.41 33.74
CA ALA A 268 17.16 53.16 34.78
C ALA A 268 17.75 53.02 36.19
N TRP A 269 18.55 51.99 36.47
CA TRP A 269 19.25 51.81 37.75
C TRP A 269 20.61 52.51 37.80
N PHE A 270 21.23 52.73 36.64
CA PHE A 270 22.54 53.39 36.52
C PHE A 270 22.45 54.91 36.29
N CYS A 271 21.29 55.43 35.88
CA CYS A 271 20.98 56.87 35.81
C CYS A 271 20.24 57.36 37.06
#